data_AF-E3J8T4-F1
#
_entry.id   AF-E3J8T4-F1
#
_cell.length_a   1.000
_cell.length_b   1.000
_cell.length_c   1.000
_cell.angle_alpha   90.00
_cell.angle_beta   90.00
_cell.angle_gamma   90.00
#
_symmetry.space_group_name_H-M   'P 1'
#
loop_
_entity.id
_entity.type
_entity.pdbx_description
1 polymer ?
#
loop_
_entity_poly.entity_id
_entity_poly.type
_entity_poly.pdbx_seq_one_letter_code
_entity_poly.pdbx_strand_id
1 'polypeptide(L)'
;MFRTDGDIPVTGYGPLTLNDLAERAERARVEHMETYTATEVMHRALMAEPDYDGETAALVDAAVSFIKEFRKKTRVEWRATYRNWATAAGVEIPPDDDEAEDVELSDAETEV
;
A
#
# COMPACT_ATOMS: atom_id res chain seq x y z
N MET A 1 -25.45 -0.06 -12.01
CA MET A 1 -26.35 0.92 -11.33
C MET A 1 -25.68 1.26 -10.02
N PHE A 2 -25.16 2.48 -9.85
CA PHE A 2 -24.45 2.87 -8.63
C PHE A 2 -25.43 3.08 -7.49
N ARG A 3 -25.12 2.53 -6.30
CA ARG A 3 -25.93 2.72 -5.10
C ARG A 3 -25.63 4.12 -4.52
N THR A 4 -26.63 4.99 -4.44
CA THR A 4 -26.49 6.36 -3.91
C THR A 4 -26.71 6.47 -2.41
N ASP A 5 -27.13 5.39 -1.75
CA ASP A 5 -27.49 5.38 -0.33
C ASP A 5 -26.27 5.06 0.54
N GLY A 6 -25.36 6.03 0.65
CA GLY A 6 -24.08 5.90 1.37
C GLY A 6 -24.22 5.53 2.85
N ASP A 7 -25.34 5.87 3.47
CA ASP A 7 -25.59 5.74 4.92
C ASP A 7 -26.49 4.55 5.29
N ILE A 8 -26.93 3.74 4.32
CA ILE A 8 -27.72 2.54 4.59
C ILE A 8 -26.78 1.35 4.77
N PRO A 9 -27.00 0.48 5.79
CA PRO A 9 -26.22 -0.73 5.96
C PRO A 9 -26.21 -1.61 4.70
N VAL A 10 -25.02 -2.11 4.35
CA VAL A 10 -24.82 -3.00 3.22
C VAL A 10 -25.11 -4.45 3.66
N THR A 11 -26.02 -5.12 2.95
CA THR A 11 -26.31 -6.54 3.14
C THR A 11 -25.04 -7.38 3.12
N GLY A 12 -24.83 -8.22 4.14
CA GLY A 12 -23.64 -9.07 4.27
C GLY A 12 -22.46 -8.45 5.03
N TYR A 13 -22.50 -7.14 5.34
CA TYR A 13 -21.45 -6.42 6.08
C TYR A 13 -21.90 -5.93 7.47
N GLY A 14 -23.03 -6.43 7.98
CA GLY A 14 -23.55 -6.07 9.30
C GLY A 14 -24.04 -4.61 9.34
N PRO A 15 -23.67 -3.82 10.36
CA PRO A 15 -24.10 -2.42 10.48
C PRO A 15 -23.34 -1.47 9.55
N LEU A 16 -22.33 -1.96 8.82
CA LEU A 16 -21.47 -1.12 8.01
C LEU A 16 -22.21 -0.59 6.79
N THR A 17 -22.13 0.72 6.63
CA THR A 17 -22.63 1.45 5.48
C THR A 17 -21.61 1.42 4.34
N LEU A 18 -22.01 1.91 3.16
CA LEU A 18 -21.07 2.03 2.05
C LEU A 18 -19.97 3.05 2.35
N ASN A 19 -20.30 4.11 3.09
CA ASN A 19 -19.34 5.11 3.56
C ASN A 19 -18.31 4.51 4.52
N ASP A 20 -18.72 3.67 5.47
CA ASP A 20 -17.80 2.98 6.38
C ASP A 20 -16.79 2.09 5.62
N LEU A 21 -17.24 1.41 4.56
CA LEU A 21 -16.38 0.59 3.73
C LEU A 21 -15.40 1.45 2.91
N ALA A 22 -15.85 2.60 2.40
CA ALA A 22 -15.01 3.55 1.69
C ALA A 22 -13.91 4.11 2.60
N GLU A 23 -14.25 4.52 3.82
CA GLU A 23 -13.29 5.02 4.81
C GLU A 23 -12.25 3.97 5.19
N ARG A 24 -12.66 2.69 5.33
CA ARG A 24 -11.74 1.58 5.59
C ARG A 24 -10.77 1.36 4.43
N ALA A 25 -11.27 1.40 3.19
CA ALA A 25 -10.44 1.26 2.00
C ALA A 25 -9.45 2.42 1.86
N GLU A 26 -9.88 3.65 2.15
CA GLU A 26 -9.00 4.83 2.11
C GLU A 26 -7.95 4.78 3.22
N ARG A 27 -8.31 4.39 4.44
CA ARG A 27 -7.32 4.23 5.51
C ARG A 27 -6.25 3.19 5.15
N ALA A 28 -6.65 2.04 4.63
CA ALA A 28 -5.71 1.01 4.19
C ALA A 28 -4.81 1.50 3.03
N ARG A 29 -5.34 2.32 2.13
CA ARG A 29 -4.56 2.99 1.07
C ARG A 29 -3.53 3.94 1.66
N VAL A 30 -3.93 4.78 2.63
CA VAL A 30 -3.02 5.73 3.30
C VAL A 30 -1.88 4.98 3.98
N GLU A 31 -2.18 3.95 4.77
CA GLU A 31 -1.16 3.11 5.43
C GLU A 31 -0.21 2.46 4.42
N HIS A 32 -0.74 2.00 3.27
CA HIS A 32 0.11 1.49 2.20
C HIS A 32 1.03 2.57 1.61
N MET A 33 0.52 3.78 1.36
CA MET A 33 1.30 4.90 0.83
C MET A 33 2.35 5.44 1.80
N GLU A 34 2.11 5.35 3.11
CA GLU A 34 3.09 5.70 4.15
C GLU A 34 4.36 4.86 4.03
N THR A 35 4.27 3.61 3.54
CA THR A 35 5.45 2.76 3.31
C THR A 35 6.38 3.31 2.22
N TYR A 36 5.85 4.00 1.20
CA TYR A 36 6.68 4.66 0.19
C TYR A 36 7.37 5.88 0.77
N THR A 37 6.63 6.66 1.57
CA THR A 37 7.15 7.83 2.27
C THR A 37 8.28 7.44 3.23
N ALA A 38 8.11 6.35 3.97
CA ALA A 38 9.13 5.84 4.88
C ALA A 38 10.42 5.44 4.15
N THR A 39 10.33 4.69 3.04
CA THR A 39 11.51 4.35 2.23
C THR A 39 12.22 5.58 1.68
N GLU A 40 11.47 6.58 1.18
CA GLU A 40 12.04 7.82 0.67
C GLU A 40 12.77 8.63 1.75
N VAL A 41 12.21 8.70 2.96
CA VAL A 41 12.87 9.37 4.09
C VAL A 41 14.17 8.66 4.46
N MET A 42 14.18 7.32 4.49
CA MET A 42 15.39 6.54 4.78
C MET A 42 16.47 6.74 3.71
N HIS A 43 16.07 6.77 2.43
CA HIS A 43 16.98 7.06 1.32
C HIS A 43 17.60 8.46 1.47
N ARG A 44 16.79 9.49 1.74
CA ARG A 44 17.28 10.85 1.96
C ARG A 44 18.20 10.97 3.17
N ALA A 45 17.90 10.25 4.25
CA ALA A 45 18.73 10.22 5.45
C ALA A 45 20.12 9.65 5.13
N LEU A 46 20.18 8.54 4.38
CA LEU A 46 21.46 7.94 3.97
C LEU A 46 22.25 8.87 3.05
N MET A 47 21.60 9.54 2.10
CA MET A 47 22.24 10.49 1.18
C MET A 47 22.71 11.78 1.85
N ALA A 48 22.17 12.12 3.01
CA ALA A 48 22.58 13.29 3.78
C ALA A 48 23.80 13.02 4.68
N GLU A 49 24.23 11.76 4.81
CA GLU A 49 25.37 11.38 5.63
C GLU A 49 26.69 11.83 4.95
N PRO A 50 27.46 12.74 5.58
CA PRO A 50 28.66 13.32 4.96
C PRO A 50 29.81 12.31 4.79
N ASP A 51 29.91 11.33 5.69
CA ASP A 51 30.88 10.24 5.63
C ASP A 51 30.11 8.92 5.66
N TYR A 52 30.04 8.23 4.52
CA TYR A 52 29.31 6.96 4.40
C TYR A 52 29.78 5.95 5.46
N ASP A 53 28.95 5.75 6.48
CA ASP A 53 29.17 4.77 7.52
C ASP A 53 28.49 3.45 7.15
N GLY A 54 29.29 2.40 7.00
CA GLY A 54 28.79 1.08 6.60
C GLY A 54 27.83 0.45 7.61
N GLU A 55 27.95 0.77 8.89
CA GLU A 55 27.02 0.29 9.93
C GLU A 55 25.65 0.99 9.80
N THR A 56 25.65 2.31 9.63
CA THR A 56 24.45 3.10 9.34
C THR A 56 23.76 2.64 8.05
N ALA A 57 24.52 2.39 6.99
CA ALA A 57 23.98 1.87 5.73
C ALA A 57 23.31 0.50 5.91
N ALA A 58 23.97 -0.44 6.60
CA ALA A 58 23.40 -1.76 6.88
C ALA A 58 22.12 -1.69 7.72
N LEU A 59 22.05 -0.74 8.67
CA LEU A 59 20.85 -0.50 9.46
C LEU A 59 19.70 0.05 8.61
N VAL A 60 20.00 1.00 7.70
CA VAL A 60 19.03 1.55 6.75
C VAL A 60 18.49 0.45 5.83
N ASP A 61 19.36 -0.40 5.29
CA ASP A 61 18.97 -1.52 4.42
C ASP A 61 18.07 -2.53 5.14
N ALA A 62 18.38 -2.85 6.40
CA ALA A 62 17.56 -3.71 7.22
C ALA A 62 16.16 -3.11 7.45
N ALA A 63 16.09 -1.81 7.75
CA ALA A 63 14.82 -1.09 7.92
C ALA A 63 14.01 -1.03 6.62
N VAL A 64 14.66 -0.75 5.47
CA VAL A 64 14.00 -0.75 4.15
C VAL A 64 13.45 -2.13 3.82
N SER A 65 14.18 -3.19 4.12
CA SER A 65 13.72 -4.58 3.91
C SER A 65 12.46 -4.87 4.72
N PHE A 66 12.44 -4.48 6.00
CA PHE A 66 11.24 -4.60 6.84
C PHE A 66 10.05 -3.79 6.28
N ILE A 67 10.29 -2.56 5.81
CA ILE A 67 9.25 -1.73 5.18
C ILE A 67 8.71 -2.38 3.90
N LYS A 68 9.56 -3.02 3.08
CA LYS A 68 9.11 -3.74 1.87
C LYS A 68 8.20 -4.92 2.22
N GLU A 69 8.53 -5.70 3.24
CA GLU A 69 7.65 -6.78 3.72
C GLU A 69 6.32 -6.24 4.23
N PHE A 70 6.37 -5.17 5.03
CA PHE A 70 5.17 -4.49 5.52
C PHE A 70 4.33 -3.89 4.38
N ARG A 71 4.96 -3.39 3.32
CA ARG A 71 4.29 -2.90 2.10
C ARG A 71 3.51 -4.02 1.40
N LYS A 72 4.06 -5.23 1.31
CA LYS A 72 3.35 -6.39 0.74
C LYS A 72 2.07 -6.68 1.52
N LYS A 73 2.16 -6.68 2.86
CA LYS A 73 1.00 -6.87 3.74
C LYS A 73 -0.06 -5.79 3.55
N THR A 74 0.33 -4.51 3.60
CA THR A 74 -0.61 -3.39 3.44
C THR A 74 -1.22 -3.32 2.05
N ARG A 75 -0.50 -3.73 0.99
CA ARG A 75 -1.07 -3.88 -0.37
C ARG A 75 -2.22 -4.87 -0.40
N VAL A 76 -2.05 -6.04 0.22
CA VAL A 76 -3.09 -7.08 0.28
C VAL A 76 -4.31 -6.58 1.06
N GLU A 77 -4.08 -5.92 2.20
CA GLU A 77 -5.15 -5.36 3.03
C GLU A 77 -5.92 -4.25 2.32
N TRP A 78 -5.20 -3.33 1.66
CA TRP A 78 -5.81 -2.29 0.84
C TRP A 78 -6.63 -2.87 -0.31
N ARG A 79 -6.09 -3.84 -1.06
CA ARG A 79 -6.84 -4.51 -2.14
C ARG A 79 -8.09 -5.21 -1.62
N ALA A 80 -8.00 -5.91 -0.48
CA ALA A 80 -9.13 -6.60 0.11
C ALA A 80 -10.24 -5.63 0.55
N THR A 81 -9.87 -4.54 1.23
CA THR A 81 -10.82 -3.51 1.68
C THR A 81 -11.45 -2.76 0.50
N TYR A 82 -10.66 -2.41 -0.52
CA TYR A 82 -11.17 -1.82 -1.76
C TYR A 82 -12.16 -2.74 -2.48
N ARG A 83 -11.84 -4.03 -2.64
CA ARG A 83 -12.72 -5.01 -3.29
C ARG A 83 -14.05 -5.18 -2.55
N ASN A 84 -14.01 -5.21 -1.22
CA ASN A 84 -15.22 -5.25 -0.41
C ASN A 84 -16.11 -4.03 -0.65
N TRP A 85 -15.52 -2.83 -0.62
CA TRP A 85 -16.25 -1.59 -0.91
C TRP A 85 -16.83 -1.58 -2.32
N ALA A 86 -16.02 -1.91 -3.34
CA ALA A 86 -16.45 -1.90 -4.73
C ALA A 86 -17.57 -2.92 -5.00
N THR A 87 -17.44 -4.13 -4.45
CA THR A 87 -18.48 -5.16 -4.54
C THR A 87 -19.79 -4.67 -3.92
N ALA A 88 -19.71 -4.04 -2.74
CA ALA A 88 -20.86 -3.43 -2.07
C ALA A 88 -21.48 -2.25 -2.86
N ALA A 89 -20.65 -1.48 -3.57
CA ALA A 89 -21.06 -0.38 -4.43
C ALA A 89 -21.67 -0.84 -5.77
N GLY A 90 -21.55 -2.13 -6.11
CA GLY A 90 -21.93 -2.67 -7.41
C GLY A 90 -20.93 -2.30 -8.52
N VAL A 91 -19.68 -2.03 -8.16
CA VAL A 91 -18.56 -1.77 -9.07
C VAL A 91 -17.90 -3.10 -9.41
N GLU A 92 -17.83 -3.41 -10.69
CA GLU A 92 -17.11 -4.56 -11.20
C GLU A 92 -15.61 -4.25 -11.20
N ILE A 93 -14.82 -5.08 -10.51
CA ILE A 93 -13.36 -5.00 -10.52
C ILE A 93 -12.84 -6.13 -11.42
N PRO A 94 -12.01 -5.81 -12.43
CA PRO A 94 -11.32 -6.84 -13.22
C PRO A 94 -10.55 -7.81 -12.31
N PRO A 95 -10.46 -9.11 -12.67
CA PRO A 95 -9.58 -10.02 -11.95
C PRO A 95 -8.15 -9.43 -11.96
N ASP A 96 -7.48 -9.44 -10.81
CA ASP A 96 -6.09 -8.98 -10.75
C ASP A 96 -5.21 -10.01 -11.47
N ASP A 97 -4.46 -9.56 -12.48
CA ASP A 97 -3.28 -10.25 -13.00
C ASP A 97 -2.16 -10.14 -11.95
N ASP A 98 -2.31 -10.83 -10.82
CA ASP A 98 -1.41 -10.77 -9.65
C ASP A 98 0.01 -11.36 -9.90
N GLU A 99 0.43 -11.58 -11.16
CA GLU A 99 1.77 -12.07 -11.53
C GLU A 99 2.71 -11.00 -12.15
N ALA A 100 2.23 -9.80 -12.53
CA ALA A 100 2.99 -8.93 -13.44
C ALA A 100 3.81 -7.78 -12.81
N GLU A 101 3.76 -7.55 -11.49
CA GLU A 101 4.42 -6.37 -10.88
C GLU A 101 5.33 -6.69 -9.68
N ASP A 102 5.89 -7.89 -9.63
CA ASP A 102 7.17 -8.15 -8.95
C ASP A 102 8.35 -7.87 -9.92
N VAL A 103 8.17 -6.92 -10.85
CA VAL A 103 9.31 -6.24 -11.46
C VAL A 103 9.88 -5.36 -10.36
N GLU A 104 10.74 -5.97 -9.55
CA GLU A 104 11.80 -5.23 -8.91
C GLU A 104 12.35 -4.26 -9.95
N LEU A 105 12.25 -2.96 -9.67
CA LEU A 105 13.21 -2.01 -10.20
C LEU A 105 14.56 -2.34 -9.51
N SER A 106 15.12 -3.50 -9.83
CA SER A 106 16.48 -3.94 -9.53
C SER A 106 17.27 -3.93 -10.83
N ASP A 107 17.37 -2.78 -11.49
CA ASP A 107 18.58 -2.34 -12.20
C ASP A 107 18.37 -0.99 -12.90
N ALA A 108 18.91 0.05 -12.27
CA ALA A 108 19.49 1.26 -12.88
C ALA A 108 19.91 2.09 -11.65
N GLU A 109 21.15 2.10 -11.19
CA GLU A 109 22.35 2.39 -11.96
C GLU A 109 23.57 1.65 -11.36
N THR A 110 24.13 0.72 -12.13
CA THR A 110 25.58 0.44 -12.12
C THR A 110 26.04 0.44 -13.57
N GLU A 111 26.39 1.62 -14.07
CA GLU A 111 27.46 1.83 -15.07
C GLU A 111 27.65 3.35 -15.25
N VAL A 112 28.70 3.91 -14.62
CA VAL A 112 29.86 4.62 -15.23
C VAL A 112 30.84 5.01 -14.12
#